data_AF-A0A0N0GN33-F1
#
_entry.id   AF-A0A0N0GN33-F1
#
_cell.length_a   1.000
_cell.length_b   1.000
_cell.length_c   1.000
_cell.angle_alpha   90.00
_cell.angle_beta   90.00
_cell.angle_gamma   90.00
#
_symmetry.space_group_name_H-M   'P 1'
#
loop_
_entity.id
_entity.type
_entity.pdbx_description
1 polymer ?
#
loop_
_entity_poly.entity_id
_entity_poly.type
_entity_poly.pdbx_seq_one_letter_code
_entity_poly.pdbx_strand_id
1 'polypeptide(L)'
;MNGISSGLAAAASLGMSLTHRQHCQGVTFVTAHAQDHTEPDWGTLAATGTTLVIYMGMSRIDSLTAALLRHLPTHTPAAIVQWASTPQERRLVSTLAKLAGTSRAPGFGSPGIILVGDAVAEAEVPPIETRIRA
;
A
#
# COMPACT_ATOMS: atom_id res chain seq x y z
N MET A 1 10.00 7.10 23.25
CA MET A 1 10.23 5.76 22.66
C MET A 1 9.85 5.86 21.19
N ASN A 2 10.76 5.52 20.28
CA ASN A 2 10.49 5.58 18.83
C ASN A 2 10.13 4.17 18.32
N GLY A 3 9.14 4.07 17.44
CA GLY A 3 8.72 2.80 16.84
C GLY A 3 9.01 2.76 15.33
N ILE A 4 9.05 1.56 14.77
CA ILE A 4 9.08 1.36 13.31
C ILE A 4 7.66 1.46 12.77
N SER A 5 7.42 2.37 11.83
CA SER A 5 6.10 2.50 11.22
C SER A 5 5.78 1.28 10.35
N SER A 6 4.53 0.82 10.38
CA SER A 6 4.09 -0.33 9.57
C SER A 6 4.22 -0.09 8.07
N GLY A 7 4.22 1.17 7.61
CA GLY A 7 4.55 1.51 6.22
C GLY A 7 5.96 1.12 5.79
N LEU A 8 6.95 1.30 6.69
CA LEU A 8 8.33 0.89 6.44
C LEU A 8 8.46 -0.63 6.49
N ALA A 9 7.80 -1.27 7.46
CA ALA A 9 7.75 -2.73 7.56
C ALA A 9 7.13 -3.37 6.30
N ALA A 10 6.05 -2.79 5.79
CA ALA A 10 5.38 -3.25 4.57
C ALA A 10 6.28 -3.15 3.33
N ALA A 11 7.00 -2.04 3.16
CA ALA A 11 7.95 -1.89 2.05
C ALA A 11 9.11 -2.89 2.12
N ALA A 12 9.71 -3.03 3.30
CA ALA A 12 10.78 -4.01 3.54
C ALA A 12 10.31 -5.45 3.27
N SER A 13 9.09 -5.77 3.71
CA SER A 13 8.43 -7.05 3.45
C SER A 13 8.28 -7.33 1.95
N LEU A 14 7.87 -6.33 1.16
CA LEU A 14 7.76 -6.41 -0.29
C LEU A 14 9.11 -6.41 -1.03
N GLY A 15 10.24 -6.37 -0.33
CA GLY A 15 11.56 -6.30 -0.96
C GLY A 15 11.81 -5.00 -1.74
N MET A 16 11.01 -3.95 -1.51
CA MET A 16 11.08 -2.69 -2.26
C MET A 16 11.61 -1.53 -1.42
N SER A 17 12.20 -0.56 -2.09
CA SER A 17 12.45 0.77 -1.50
C SER A 17 11.24 1.68 -1.68
N LEU A 18 10.94 2.53 -0.69
CA LEU A 18 9.85 3.51 -0.79
C LEU A 18 10.16 4.67 -1.73
N THR A 19 11.44 4.91 -1.98
CA THR A 19 11.93 5.84 -3.00
C THR A 19 12.74 5.07 -4.01
N HIS A 20 12.77 5.55 -5.25
CA HIS A 20 13.57 4.94 -6.30
C HIS A 20 14.09 6.00 -7.24
N ARG A 21 15.39 5.97 -7.55
CA ARG A 21 16.07 7.06 -8.28
C ARG A 21 15.42 7.40 -9.61
N GLN A 22 14.85 6.41 -10.30
CA GLN A 22 14.19 6.57 -11.59
C GLN A 22 12.67 6.77 -11.48
N HIS A 23 12.05 6.40 -10.37
CA HIS A 23 10.59 6.34 -10.26
C HIS A 23 10.01 7.41 -9.33
N CYS A 24 10.62 7.66 -8.17
CA CYS A 24 10.14 8.69 -7.23
C CYS A 24 11.22 9.16 -6.26
N GLN A 25 11.27 10.47 -6.02
CA GLN A 25 12.23 11.11 -5.12
C GLN A 25 11.71 11.28 -3.68
N GLY A 26 10.49 10.80 -3.40
CA GLY A 26 9.85 11.00 -2.10
C GLY A 26 8.79 9.94 -1.80
N VAL A 27 8.35 9.96 -0.55
CA VAL A 27 7.30 9.10 0.00
C VAL A 27 6.33 9.96 0.80
N THR A 28 5.03 9.67 0.68
CA THR A 28 3.99 10.35 1.46
C THR A 28 3.23 9.33 2.30
N PHE A 29 3.31 9.49 3.62
CA PHE A 29 2.52 8.71 4.58
C PHE A 29 1.21 9.44 4.85
N VAL A 30 0.08 8.76 4.65
CA VAL A 30 -1.24 9.40 4.74
C VAL A 30 -2.28 8.44 5.30
N THR A 31 -3.21 8.93 6.10
CA THR A 31 -4.41 8.17 6.47
C THR A 31 -5.50 8.36 5.42
N ALA A 32 -6.14 7.28 4.98
CA ALA A 32 -7.24 7.37 4.01
C ALA A 32 -8.45 8.16 4.52
N HIS A 33 -8.60 8.25 5.85
CA HIS A 33 -9.60 9.09 6.48
C HIS A 33 -9.14 9.54 7.88
N ALA A 34 -9.54 10.73 8.29
CA ALA A 34 -9.38 11.18 9.66
C ALA A 34 -10.60 10.78 10.53
N GLN A 35 -10.49 11.01 11.84
CA GLN A 35 -11.55 10.66 12.81
C GLN A 35 -12.87 11.40 12.55
N ASP A 36 -12.82 12.54 11.86
CA ASP A 36 -13.96 13.34 11.42
C ASP A 36 -14.51 12.93 10.04
N HIS A 37 -14.06 11.79 9.51
CA HIS A 37 -14.43 11.26 8.19
C HIS A 37 -13.98 12.11 6.99
N THR A 38 -13.11 13.11 7.19
CA THR A 38 -12.50 13.82 6.06
C THR A 38 -11.52 12.91 5.32
N GLU A 39 -11.49 13.03 4.00
CA GLU A 39 -10.52 12.36 3.15
C GLU A 39 -9.41 13.35 2.74
N PRO A 40 -8.18 12.85 2.53
CA PRO A 40 -7.12 13.65 1.92
C PRO A 40 -7.50 14.13 0.51
N ASP A 41 -6.90 15.24 0.08
CA ASP A 41 -6.94 15.62 -1.32
C ASP A 41 -6.08 14.66 -2.16
N TRP A 42 -6.73 13.61 -2.66
CA TRP A 42 -6.11 12.58 -3.50
C TRP A 42 -5.51 13.14 -4.79
N GLY A 43 -6.05 14.23 -5.33
CA GLY A 43 -5.52 14.87 -6.54
C GLY A 43 -4.18 15.53 -6.27
N THR A 44 -4.08 16.31 -5.19
CA THR A 44 -2.83 16.93 -4.76
C THR A 44 -1.78 15.87 -4.41
N LEU A 45 -2.18 14.80 -3.69
CA LEU A 45 -1.27 13.70 -3.35
C LEU A 45 -0.77 12.95 -4.58
N ALA A 46 -1.65 12.61 -5.54
CA ALA A 46 -1.27 11.97 -6.79
C ALA A 46 -0.30 12.84 -7.61
N ALA A 47 -0.52 14.15 -7.65
CA ALA A 47 0.32 15.10 -8.38
C ALA A 47 1.76 15.20 -7.82
N THR A 48 2.00 14.78 -6.58
CA THR A 48 3.36 14.78 -6.00
C THR A 48 4.30 13.78 -6.67
N GLY A 49 3.77 12.73 -7.32
CA GLY A 49 4.58 11.65 -7.90
C GLY A 49 5.38 10.83 -6.87
N THR A 50 5.04 10.93 -5.58
CA THR A 50 5.68 10.13 -4.52
C THR A 50 5.05 8.75 -4.44
N THR A 51 5.75 7.82 -3.77
CA THR A 51 5.10 6.59 -3.30
C THR A 51 4.12 6.96 -2.18
N LEU A 52 2.83 6.67 -2.38
CA LEU A 52 1.81 6.85 -1.37
C LEU A 52 1.78 5.63 -0.47
N VAL A 53 1.98 5.84 0.83
CA VAL A 53 1.83 4.82 1.88
C VAL A 53 0.60 5.15 2.70
N ILE A 54 -0.47 4.40 2.45
CA ILE A 54 -1.82 4.73 2.88
C ILE A 54 -2.22 3.81 4.04
N TYR A 55 -2.47 4.43 5.20
CA TYR A 55 -2.97 3.79 6.41
C TYR A 55 -4.49 3.82 6.44
N MET A 56 -5.08 2.86 7.15
CA MET A 56 -6.53 2.82 7.42
C MET A 56 -7.42 2.84 6.17
N GLY A 57 -6.89 2.46 5.00
CA GLY A 57 -7.64 2.43 3.74
C GLY A 57 -8.41 1.14 3.46
N MET A 58 -8.13 0.05 4.19
CA MET A 58 -8.67 -1.28 3.88
C MET A 58 -10.20 -1.37 3.94
N SER A 59 -10.83 -0.70 4.91
CA SER A 59 -12.30 -0.69 5.05
C SER A 59 -13.01 0.06 3.92
N ARG A 60 -12.29 0.89 3.17
CA ARG A 60 -12.79 1.77 2.12
C ARG A 60 -12.01 1.62 0.82
N ILE A 61 -11.42 0.45 0.60
CA ILE A 61 -10.50 0.24 -0.51
C ILE A 61 -11.15 0.52 -1.88
N ASP A 62 -12.46 0.26 -2.02
CA ASP A 62 -13.19 0.58 -3.24
C ASP A 62 -13.27 2.09 -3.50
N SER A 63 -13.67 2.89 -2.50
CA SER A 63 -13.76 4.35 -2.68
C SER A 63 -12.39 4.98 -2.81
N LEU A 64 -11.40 4.50 -2.06
CA LEU A 64 -10.00 4.93 -2.13
C LEU A 64 -9.42 4.71 -3.54
N THR A 65 -9.53 3.49 -4.07
CA THR A 65 -9.01 3.17 -5.41
C THR A 65 -9.75 3.95 -6.48
N ALA A 66 -11.08 4.09 -6.39
CA ALA A 66 -11.86 4.93 -7.28
C ALA A 66 -11.42 6.41 -7.22
N ALA A 67 -11.08 6.93 -6.05
CA ALA A 67 -10.60 8.30 -5.89
C ALA A 67 -9.24 8.52 -6.54
N LEU A 68 -8.28 7.63 -6.30
CA LEU A 68 -6.96 7.68 -6.90
C LEU A 68 -7.02 7.51 -8.43
N LEU A 69 -7.89 6.63 -8.95
CA LEU A 69 -8.05 6.40 -10.39
C LEU A 69 -8.56 7.62 -11.17
N ARG A 70 -9.11 8.65 -10.50
CA ARG A 70 -9.43 9.93 -11.16
C ARG A 70 -8.18 10.75 -11.49
N HIS A 71 -7.05 10.45 -10.87
CA HIS A 71 -5.82 11.24 -10.93
C HIS A 71 -4.59 10.43 -11.32
N LEU A 72 -4.65 9.10 -11.25
CA LEU A 72 -3.56 8.18 -11.57
C LEU A 72 -3.97 7.18 -12.67
N PRO A 73 -3.03 6.75 -13.52
CA PRO A 73 -3.28 5.70 -14.50
C PRO A 73 -3.80 4.38 -13.90
N THR A 74 -4.62 3.66 -14.66
CA THR A 74 -5.19 2.36 -14.24
C THR A 74 -4.12 1.29 -13.98
N HIS A 75 -2.98 1.40 -14.65
CA HIS A 75 -1.85 0.49 -14.54
C HIS A 75 -0.85 0.88 -13.44
N THR A 76 -1.08 1.97 -12.70
CA THR A 76 -0.17 2.39 -11.62
C THR A 76 0.06 1.21 -10.66
N PRO A 77 1.31 0.84 -10.38
CA PRO A 77 1.63 -0.24 -9.47
C PRO A 77 1.08 0.01 -8.07
N ALA A 78 0.49 -1.02 -7.48
CA ALA A 78 -0.08 -0.94 -6.14
C ALA A 78 0.06 -2.26 -5.38
N ALA A 79 0.13 -2.17 -4.05
CA ALA A 79 0.25 -3.32 -3.19
C ALA A 79 -0.55 -3.18 -1.90
N ILE A 80 -0.87 -4.32 -1.28
CA ILE A 80 -1.42 -4.42 0.07
C ILE A 80 -0.50 -5.33 0.89
N VAL A 81 -0.10 -4.87 2.08
CA VAL A 81 0.52 -5.72 3.09
C VAL A 81 -0.37 -5.74 4.33
N GLN A 82 -0.97 -6.89 4.59
CA GLN A 82 -1.77 -7.15 5.79
C GLN A 82 -0.90 -7.75 6.88
N TRP A 83 -1.07 -7.31 8.13
CA TRP A 83 -0.28 -7.79 9.27
C TRP A 83 1.24 -7.67 9.05
N ALA A 84 1.68 -6.51 8.56
CA ALA A 84 3.09 -6.26 8.25
C ALA A 84 4.01 -6.60 9.45
N SER A 85 5.13 -7.27 9.17
CA SER A 85 6.15 -7.79 10.11
C SER A 85 5.69 -8.87 11.10
N THR A 86 4.49 -9.44 10.96
CA THR A 86 4.04 -10.55 11.82
C THR A 86 4.11 -11.91 11.11
N PRO A 87 4.04 -13.03 11.84
CA PRO A 87 3.97 -14.37 11.24
C PRO A 87 2.74 -14.62 10.35
N GLN A 88 1.68 -13.81 10.48
CA GLN A 88 0.44 -13.89 9.71
C GLN A 88 0.43 -12.95 8.51
N GLU A 89 1.57 -12.36 8.17
CA GLU A 89 1.68 -11.38 7.11
C GLU A 89 1.20 -11.93 5.76
N ARG A 90 0.43 -11.12 5.04
CA ARG A 90 -0.05 -11.43 3.69
C ARG A 90 0.23 -10.26 2.77
N ARG A 91 0.59 -10.57 1.53
CA ARG A 91 1.01 -9.59 0.53
C ARG A 91 0.21 -9.78 -0.73
N LEU A 92 -0.19 -8.67 -1.34
CA LEU A 92 -0.84 -8.62 -2.64
C LEU A 92 -0.16 -7.53 -3.45
N VAL A 93 0.36 -7.87 -4.63
CA VAL A 93 0.87 -6.90 -5.61
C VAL A 93 -0.03 -6.94 -6.84
N SER A 94 -0.41 -5.77 -7.34
CA SER A 94 -1.34 -5.62 -8.46
C SER A 94 -1.17 -4.25 -9.12
N THR A 95 -2.16 -3.86 -9.91
CA THR A 95 -2.32 -2.47 -10.38
C THR A 95 -3.45 -1.79 -9.62
N LEU A 96 -3.44 -0.47 -9.59
CA LEU A 96 -4.45 0.34 -8.92
C LEU A 96 -5.88 -0.03 -9.35
N ALA A 97 -6.10 -0.26 -10.65
CA ALA A 97 -7.41 -0.65 -11.18
C ALA A 97 -7.90 -2.02 -10.71
N LYS A 98 -6.99 -2.94 -10.37
CA LYS A 98 -7.33 -4.31 -9.95
C LYS A 98 -7.29 -4.51 -8.45
N LEU A 99 -6.69 -3.58 -7.71
CA LEU A 99 -6.35 -3.74 -6.30
C LEU A 99 -7.55 -4.13 -5.43
N ALA A 100 -8.64 -3.36 -5.49
CA ALA A 100 -9.84 -3.59 -4.68
C ALA A 100 -10.56 -4.90 -5.06
N GLY A 101 -10.62 -5.23 -6.35
CA GLY A 101 -11.21 -6.49 -6.80
C GLY A 101 -10.39 -7.72 -6.37
N THR A 102 -9.07 -7.63 -6.52
CA THR A 102 -8.15 -8.74 -6.22
C THR A 102 -8.00 -8.99 -4.72
N SER A 103 -8.23 -7.96 -3.87
CA SER A 103 -8.14 -8.10 -2.42
C SER A 103 -9.33 -8.83 -1.79
N ARG A 104 -10.50 -8.82 -2.45
CA ARG A 104 -11.75 -9.38 -1.92
C ARG A 104 -11.74 -10.90 -1.78
N ALA A 105 -11.44 -11.62 -2.86
CA ALA A 105 -11.53 -13.08 -2.86
C ALA A 105 -10.60 -13.75 -1.83
N PRO A 106 -9.35 -13.28 -1.63
CA PRO A 106 -8.49 -13.80 -0.57
C PRO A 106 -8.82 -13.24 0.84
N GLY A 107 -9.80 -12.35 0.99
CA GLY A 107 -10.22 -11.80 2.27
C GLY A 107 -9.19 -10.87 2.94
N PHE A 108 -8.52 -10.01 2.16
CA PHE A 108 -7.67 -8.96 2.74
C PHE A 108 -8.54 -7.93 3.48
N GLY A 109 -8.08 -7.49 4.65
CA GLY A 109 -8.79 -6.52 5.47
C GLY A 109 -7.84 -5.79 6.43
N SER A 110 -8.40 -5.13 7.44
CA SER A 110 -7.61 -4.46 8.47
C SER A 110 -6.94 -5.46 9.42
N PRO A 111 -5.77 -5.12 9.99
CA PRO A 111 -4.91 -4.00 9.63
C PRO A 111 -4.10 -4.30 8.35
N GLY A 112 -4.12 -3.36 7.41
CA GLY A 112 -3.36 -3.46 6.17
C GLY A 112 -2.87 -2.09 5.70
N ILE A 113 -1.68 -2.08 5.11
CA ILE A 113 -1.06 -0.92 4.47
C ILE A 113 -1.22 -1.04 2.97
N ILE A 114 -1.69 0.02 2.34
CA ILE A 114 -1.82 0.12 0.89
C ILE A 114 -0.67 1.00 0.37
N LEU A 115 0.09 0.50 -0.59
CA LEU A 115 1.16 1.24 -1.26
C LEU A 115 0.76 1.49 -2.71
N VAL A 116 0.92 2.72 -3.20
CA VAL A 116 0.60 3.09 -4.59
C VAL A 116 1.70 3.98 -5.14
N GLY A 117 2.18 3.69 -6.35
CA GLY A 117 3.18 4.49 -7.05
C GLY A 117 4.21 3.63 -7.77
N ASP A 118 4.98 4.26 -8.66
CA ASP A 118 5.84 3.55 -9.60
C ASP A 118 6.94 2.70 -8.93
N ALA A 119 7.44 3.11 -7.76
CA ALA A 119 8.41 2.30 -7.00
C ALA A 119 7.87 0.93 -6.56
N VAL A 120 6.54 0.75 -6.49
CA VAL A 120 5.93 -0.54 -6.16
C VAL A 120 6.15 -1.58 -7.27
N ALA A 121 6.49 -1.16 -8.50
CA ALA A 121 6.87 -2.08 -9.58
C ALA A 121 8.13 -2.90 -9.24
N GLU A 122 8.99 -2.39 -8.36
CA GLU A 122 10.22 -3.05 -7.91
C GLU A 122 9.99 -4.05 -6.76
N ALA A 123 8.73 -4.36 -6.42
CA ALA A 123 8.41 -5.30 -5.35
C ALA A 123 8.87 -6.72 -5.70
N GLU A 124 9.97 -7.14 -5.09
CA GLU A 124 10.44 -8.52 -5.09
C GLU A 124 9.70 -9.28 -3.99
N VAL A 125 8.53 -9.86 -4.30
CA VAL A 125 7.79 -10.68 -3.32
C VAL A 125 8.57 -11.98 -3.07
N PRO A 126 9.35 -12.12 -1.98
CA PRO A 126 10.08 -13.34 -1.69
C PRO A 126 9.07 -14.41 -1.24
N PRO A 127 9.38 -15.70 -1.39
CA PRO A 127 8.54 -16.77 -0.89
C PRO A 127 8.30 -16.62 0.62
N ILE A 128 7.07 -16.80 1.09
CA ILE A 128 6.77 -16.82 2.52
C ILE A 128 7.41 -18.07 3.13
N GLU A 129 8.52 -17.93 3.84
CA GLU A 129 9.08 -19.00 4.66
C GLU A 129 8.10 -19.35 5.78
N THR A 130 7.32 -20.41 5.58
CA THR A 130 6.40 -20.93 6.58
C THR A 130 7.22 -21.65 7.66
N ARG A 131 7.66 -20.93 8.70
CA ARG A 131 8.18 -21.59 9.91
C ARG A 131 6.99 -22.16 10.70
N ILE A 132 6.67 -23.42 10.41
CA ILE A 132 5.85 -24.26 11.30
C ILE A 132 6.65 -24.40 12.61
N ARG A 133 6.17 -23.78 13.69
CA ARG A 133 6.62 -24.14 15.03
C ARG A 133 5.93 -25.47 15.39
N ALA A 134 6.75 -26.51 15.56
CA ALA A 134 6.38 -27.76 16.19
C ALA A 134 6.05 -27.56 17.68
#